data_AF-A0A9D5L3H4-F1
#
_entry.id   AF-A0A9D5L3H4-F1
#
_cell.length_a   1.000
_cell.length_b   1.000
_cell.length_c   1.000
_cell.angle_alpha   90.00
_cell.angle_beta   90.00
_cell.angle_gamma   90.00
#
_symmetry.space_group_name_H-M   'P 1'
#
loop_
_entity.id
_entity.type
_entity.pdbx_description
1 polymer ?
#
loop_
_entity_poly.entity_id
_entity_poly.type
_entity_poly.pdbx_seq_one_letter_code
_entity_poly.pdbx_strand_id
1 'polypeptide(L)'
;MTWEGNATSVTFAASGGQSRITKATITYVSAGAVVVETPTFSVAGGTYDNAQTVELSAAEGCTIYYTTDGQNPTDDVDDGSTIKYTAPITVDKTMTIKALAVDGDDNMSNIVSETYTIVELYPGAEGDGTKANPFNAAGAYNAALLGSTAEVYVAGTVVSISEISTSFGNATYYISADGTETNQFYIYRGYSLDGQKFTSEDELKVGDKVVVLGNLTTYKDVPQLANGNKLISINGEGGDPIVLEGEGTEANPFTVADVIAINPSSTTSNTDYPEKYWINGYIVGYSSSASNALTPVFNADEADSQTNLILGPTPDCKDITLCVPVQLPAGKIRTELNLQDNPTRLGQEVSVYGNIYKYFSVPGIRNVSDYKLAADGIDAVEIDENAPVEYFNLQGVRVENPANGLYIMRQGDKVVKVIK
;
A
#
# COMPACT_ATOMS: atom_id res chain seq x y z
N MET A 1 44.95 13.34 16.84
CA MET A 1 44.81 14.59 17.60
C MET A 1 44.46 15.66 16.58
N THR A 2 43.36 16.37 16.78
CA THR A 2 42.87 17.44 15.89
C THR A 2 43.01 18.75 16.66
N TRP A 3 43.61 19.76 16.04
CA TRP A 3 43.78 21.09 16.60
C TRP A 3 43.34 22.10 15.55
N GLU A 4 42.51 23.06 15.94
CA GLU A 4 42.03 24.16 15.10
C GLU A 4 42.41 25.49 15.75
N GLY A 5 43.04 26.36 14.98
CA GLY A 5 43.42 27.69 15.45
C GLY A 5 44.43 28.38 14.55
N ASN A 6 44.72 29.64 14.88
CA ASN A 6 45.80 30.40 14.24
C ASN A 6 47.12 30.10 14.95
N ALA A 7 48.07 29.48 14.26
CA ALA A 7 49.43 29.28 14.77
C ALA A 7 50.45 29.34 13.65
N THR A 8 51.62 29.89 13.95
CA THR A 8 52.78 29.86 13.05
C THR A 8 53.57 28.55 13.14
N SER A 9 53.24 27.68 14.11
CA SER A 9 53.82 26.36 14.28
C SER A 9 52.92 25.47 15.14
N VAL A 10 52.84 24.17 14.80
CA VAL A 10 52.19 23.14 15.63
C VAL A 10 53.25 22.14 16.10
N THR A 11 53.35 21.93 17.41
CA THR A 11 54.34 21.03 18.00
C THR A 11 53.66 19.82 18.61
N PHE A 12 54.02 18.62 18.15
CA PHE A 12 53.59 17.36 18.75
C PHE A 12 54.67 16.86 19.73
N ALA A 13 54.33 16.78 21.02
CA ALA A 13 55.23 16.22 22.03
C ALA A 13 54.71 14.86 22.51
N ALA A 14 55.58 13.84 22.50
CA ALA A 14 55.27 12.51 23.05
C ALA A 14 55.81 12.40 24.49
N SER A 15 54.97 12.01 25.44
CA SER A 15 55.36 11.80 26.83
C SER A 15 55.85 10.37 27.05
N GLY A 16 57.13 10.12 26.72
CA GLY A 16 57.85 8.87 27.05
C GLY A 16 57.75 7.76 25.99
N GLY A 17 58.90 7.14 25.68
CA GLY A 17 59.02 6.04 24.71
C GLY A 17 59.15 6.48 23.25
N GLN A 18 59.53 5.54 22.37
CA GLN A 18 59.63 5.75 20.92
C GLN A 18 58.23 5.88 20.32
N SER A 19 57.83 7.10 19.95
CA SER A 19 56.59 7.37 19.20
C SER A 19 56.91 7.67 17.74
N ARG A 20 56.18 7.08 16.80
CA ARG A 20 56.30 7.34 15.35
C ARG A 20 55.06 8.04 14.85
N ILE A 21 55.22 9.24 14.28
CA ILE A 21 54.17 9.90 13.50
C ILE A 21 54.18 9.27 12.10
N THR A 22 53.08 8.65 11.69
CA THR A 22 52.96 8.01 10.37
C THR A 22 52.40 8.94 9.29
N LYS A 23 51.59 9.94 9.66
CA LYS A 23 51.06 10.99 8.78
C LYS A 23 50.78 12.26 9.59
N ALA A 24 51.13 13.43 9.02
CA ALA A 24 50.73 14.74 9.52
C ALA A 24 50.17 15.54 8.34
N THR A 25 48.91 15.96 8.43
CA THR A 25 48.25 16.80 7.42
C THR A 25 48.11 18.21 7.98
N ILE A 26 48.57 19.21 7.23
CA ILE A 26 48.42 20.62 7.57
C ILE A 26 47.51 21.23 6.52
N THR A 27 46.37 21.75 6.95
CA THR A 27 45.48 22.56 6.12
C THR A 27 45.59 24.00 6.61
N TYR A 28 45.91 24.94 5.73
CA TYR A 28 45.99 26.36 6.05
C TYR A 28 45.26 27.17 5.00
N VAL A 29 44.75 28.34 5.39
CA VAL A 29 44.18 29.33 4.47
C VAL A 29 45.06 30.57 4.57
N SER A 30 45.65 31.00 3.46
CA SER A 30 46.46 32.23 3.45
C SER A 30 45.55 33.45 3.60
N ALA A 31 45.95 34.40 4.44
CA ALA A 31 45.26 35.69 4.53
C ALA A 31 45.26 36.38 3.16
N GLY A 32 44.08 36.54 2.55
CA GLY A 32 43.90 37.13 1.21
C GLY A 32 43.64 36.12 0.08
N ALA A 33 43.46 34.83 0.36
CA ALA A 33 43.01 33.86 -0.65
C ALA A 33 41.61 34.23 -1.18
N VAL A 34 41.44 34.14 -2.50
CA VAL A 34 40.12 34.19 -3.12
C VAL A 34 39.41 32.89 -2.78
N VAL A 35 38.18 32.97 -2.28
CA VAL A 35 37.36 31.79 -1.95
C VAL A 35 36.25 31.72 -2.99
N VAL A 36 36.14 30.58 -3.66
CA VAL A 36 35.08 30.31 -4.64
C VAL A 36 33.78 30.03 -3.91
N GLU A 37 32.63 30.40 -4.50
CA GLU A 37 31.32 30.02 -3.98
C GLU A 37 31.17 28.49 -3.93
N THR A 38 30.51 27.98 -2.89
CA THR A 38 30.35 26.53 -2.71
C THR A 38 29.43 25.93 -3.78
N PRO A 39 29.64 24.67 -4.20
CA PRO A 39 28.67 23.96 -5.02
C PRO A 39 27.27 23.96 -4.41
N THR A 40 26.24 23.95 -5.26
CA THR A 40 24.84 23.77 -4.86
C THR A 40 24.33 22.40 -5.24
N PHE A 41 23.49 21.81 -4.39
CA PHE A 41 22.81 20.54 -4.63
C PHE A 41 21.41 20.77 -5.18
N SER A 42 21.01 20.01 -6.21
CA SER A 42 19.63 20.07 -6.74
C SER A 42 18.58 19.48 -5.80
N VAL A 43 19.00 18.57 -4.92
CA VAL A 43 18.16 17.90 -3.91
C VAL A 43 18.80 18.13 -2.55
N ALA A 44 18.06 18.71 -1.61
CA ALA A 44 18.54 18.90 -0.23
C ALA A 44 18.78 17.55 0.46
N GLY A 45 19.73 17.48 1.40
CA GLY A 45 19.90 16.30 2.24
C GLY A 45 18.64 16.02 3.06
N GLY A 46 18.42 14.74 3.36
CA GLY A 46 17.20 14.29 4.03
C GLY A 46 16.98 12.79 3.95
N THR A 47 15.82 12.35 4.45
CA THR A 47 15.35 10.97 4.37
C THR A 47 14.40 10.81 3.20
N TYR A 48 14.59 9.77 2.39
CA TYR A 48 13.81 9.45 1.21
C TYR A 48 13.46 7.96 1.18
N ASP A 49 12.30 7.61 0.65
CA ASP A 49 11.83 6.22 0.45
C ASP A 49 12.08 5.69 -0.97
N ASN A 50 12.69 6.51 -1.83
CA ASN A 50 13.12 6.15 -3.17
C ASN A 50 14.50 6.74 -3.48
N ALA A 51 15.20 6.12 -4.44
CA ALA A 51 16.50 6.61 -4.90
C ALA A 51 16.41 8.05 -5.43
N GLN A 52 17.40 8.88 -5.10
CA GLN A 52 17.49 10.26 -5.53
C GLN A 52 18.52 10.43 -6.65
N THR A 53 18.28 11.40 -7.54
CA THR A 53 19.25 11.84 -8.55
C THR A 53 19.69 13.26 -8.20
N VAL A 54 20.95 13.39 -7.76
CA VAL A 54 21.51 14.64 -7.25
C VAL A 54 22.41 15.27 -8.31
N GLU A 55 22.11 16.51 -8.69
CA GLU A 55 22.93 17.31 -9.58
C GLU A 55 23.69 18.36 -8.78
N LEU A 56 24.98 18.52 -9.08
CA LEU A 56 25.82 19.57 -8.51
C LEU A 56 25.99 20.70 -9.53
N SER A 57 25.98 21.94 -9.05
CA SER A 57 26.23 23.14 -9.86
C SER A 57 27.19 24.09 -9.14
N ALA A 58 27.98 24.84 -9.90
CA ALA A 58 28.91 25.85 -9.41
C ALA A 58 28.95 27.03 -10.40
N ALA A 59 29.69 28.09 -10.06
CA ALA A 59 29.89 29.22 -10.96
C ALA A 59 30.55 28.80 -12.29
N GLU A 60 30.30 29.55 -13.36
CA GLU A 60 30.89 29.28 -14.68
C GLU A 60 32.42 29.29 -14.59
N GLY A 61 33.06 28.28 -15.21
CA GLY A 61 34.51 28.12 -15.18
C GLY A 61 35.06 27.33 -13.98
N CYS A 62 34.21 26.94 -13.02
CA CYS A 62 34.62 26.09 -11.91
C CYS A 62 34.48 24.60 -12.23
N THR A 63 35.41 23.79 -11.73
CA THR A 63 35.32 22.33 -11.67
C THR A 63 34.85 21.90 -10.29
N ILE A 64 33.91 20.95 -10.22
CA ILE A 64 33.43 20.39 -8.96
C ILE A 64 34.10 19.03 -8.71
N TYR A 65 34.54 18.84 -7.46
CA TYR A 65 35.06 17.59 -6.94
C TYR A 65 34.21 17.16 -5.74
N TYR A 66 33.96 15.86 -5.60
CA TYR A 66 33.10 15.35 -4.55
C TYR A 66 33.52 13.97 -4.04
N THR A 67 32.99 13.59 -2.89
CA THR A 67 33.05 12.24 -2.32
C THR A 67 31.64 11.79 -1.96
N THR A 68 31.43 10.48 -1.81
CA THR A 68 30.14 9.89 -1.36
C THR A 68 30.25 9.11 -0.06
N ASP A 69 31.45 9.00 0.50
CA ASP A 69 31.75 8.24 1.72
C ASP A 69 31.86 9.15 2.97
N GLY A 70 31.56 10.44 2.81
CA GLY A 70 31.68 11.45 3.86
C GLY A 70 33.10 11.96 4.12
N GLN A 71 34.10 11.51 3.35
CA GLN A 71 35.45 12.08 3.41
C GLN A 71 35.49 13.46 2.76
N ASN A 72 36.42 14.31 3.15
CA ASN A 72 36.55 15.62 2.52
C ASN A 72 37.14 15.46 1.10
N PRO A 73 36.49 15.98 0.04
CA PRO A 73 37.08 15.98 -1.29
C PRO A 73 38.32 16.86 -1.34
N THR A 74 39.21 16.53 -2.28
CA THR A 74 40.33 17.38 -2.70
C THR A 74 40.14 17.78 -4.18
N ASP A 75 41.11 18.47 -4.77
CA ASP A 75 41.23 18.70 -6.20
C ASP A 75 42.00 17.58 -6.94
N ASP A 76 42.46 16.57 -6.20
CA ASP A 76 43.24 15.43 -6.69
C ASP A 76 42.39 14.13 -6.69
N VAL A 77 42.10 13.61 -7.89
CA VAL A 77 41.33 12.37 -8.06
C VAL A 77 42.16 11.11 -7.77
N ASP A 78 43.49 11.22 -7.65
CA ASP A 78 44.36 10.10 -7.33
C ASP A 78 44.42 9.80 -5.81
N ASP A 79 43.70 10.58 -4.98
CA ASP A 79 43.62 10.37 -3.52
C ASP A 79 42.84 9.11 -3.12
N GLY A 80 42.14 8.48 -4.07
CA GLY A 80 41.40 7.23 -3.92
C GLY A 80 39.96 7.37 -3.41
N SER A 81 39.47 8.60 -3.16
CA SER A 81 38.13 8.91 -2.65
C SER A 81 37.41 10.03 -3.42
N THR A 82 38.16 10.99 -3.97
CA THR A 82 37.67 12.16 -4.68
C THR A 82 37.29 11.82 -6.12
N ILE A 83 36.12 12.29 -6.53
CA ILE A 83 35.57 12.11 -7.86
C ILE A 83 35.36 13.49 -8.50
N LYS A 84 35.84 13.67 -9.73
CA LYS A 84 35.51 14.85 -10.54
C LYS A 84 34.08 14.74 -11.05
N TYR A 85 33.24 15.72 -10.74
CA TYR A 85 31.84 15.74 -11.14
C TYR A 85 31.70 15.92 -12.65
N THR A 86 31.04 14.96 -13.31
CA THR A 86 30.81 14.93 -14.76
C THR A 86 29.41 14.47 -15.15
N ALA A 87 28.65 13.90 -14.20
CA ALA A 87 27.28 13.43 -14.39
C ALA A 87 26.54 13.46 -13.04
N PRO A 88 25.19 13.46 -13.05
CA PRO A 88 24.38 13.38 -11.84
C PRO A 88 24.74 12.17 -10.96
N ILE A 89 24.65 12.33 -9.65
CA ILE A 89 24.97 11.31 -8.65
C ILE A 89 23.69 10.56 -8.29
N THR A 90 23.70 9.23 -8.44
CA THR A 90 22.60 8.38 -7.96
C THR A 90 22.81 8.05 -6.49
N VAL A 91 21.81 8.35 -5.67
CA VAL A 91 21.76 8.03 -4.24
C VAL A 91 20.69 6.96 -4.05
N ASP A 92 21.09 5.70 -4.06
CA ASP A 92 20.22 4.52 -3.90
C ASP A 92 20.36 3.84 -2.54
N LYS A 93 21.23 4.37 -1.68
CA LYS A 93 21.48 3.94 -0.30
C LYS A 93 21.96 5.13 0.53
N THR A 94 21.90 5.00 1.85
CA THR A 94 22.39 6.03 2.77
C THR A 94 23.85 6.38 2.49
N MET A 95 24.12 7.66 2.22
CA MET A 95 25.45 8.18 1.95
C MET A 95 25.54 9.67 2.25
N THR A 96 26.77 10.17 2.39
CA THR A 96 27.04 11.60 2.57
C THR A 96 27.85 12.09 1.39
N ILE A 97 27.31 13.07 0.67
CA ILE A 97 27.99 13.73 -0.42
C ILE A 97 28.63 15.00 0.10
N LYS A 98 29.95 15.11 -0.05
CA LYS A 98 30.70 16.35 0.20
C LYS A 98 31.24 16.87 -1.12
N ALA A 99 31.14 18.17 -1.35
CA ALA A 99 31.55 18.79 -2.60
C ALA A 99 32.40 20.06 -2.39
N LEU A 100 33.29 20.29 -3.35
CA LEU A 100 34.25 21.39 -3.43
C LEU A 100 34.26 21.93 -4.86
N ALA A 101 34.28 23.24 -5.04
CA ALA A 101 34.51 23.88 -6.33
C ALA A 101 35.94 24.44 -6.41
N VAL A 102 36.56 24.32 -7.58
CA VAL A 102 37.89 24.85 -7.91
C VAL A 102 37.81 25.67 -9.19
N ASP A 103 38.30 26.91 -9.21
CA ASP A 103 38.34 27.74 -10.41
C ASP A 103 39.59 27.47 -11.29
N GLY A 104 39.76 28.22 -12.37
CA GLY A 104 40.90 28.08 -13.28
C GLY A 104 42.25 28.58 -12.73
N ASP A 105 42.24 29.26 -11.59
CA ASP A 105 43.42 29.82 -10.90
C ASP A 105 43.77 29.01 -9.63
N ASP A 106 43.23 27.79 -9.49
CA ASP A 106 43.38 26.89 -8.34
C ASP A 106 42.83 27.43 -7.01
N ASN A 107 41.92 28.42 -7.04
CA ASN A 107 41.21 28.85 -5.84
C ASN A 107 40.08 27.87 -5.52
N MET A 108 39.91 27.60 -4.23
CA MET A 108 38.97 26.60 -3.72
C MET A 108 37.78 27.23 -2.98
N SER A 109 36.62 26.58 -3.06
CA SER A 109 35.51 26.88 -2.17
C SER A 109 35.71 26.27 -0.78
N ASN A 110 34.83 26.62 0.16
CA ASN A 110 34.63 25.76 1.32
C ASN A 110 34.00 24.42 0.89
N ILE A 111 34.14 23.37 1.71
CA ILE A 111 33.44 22.10 1.48
C ILE A 111 31.99 22.24 1.96
N VAL A 112 31.05 21.91 1.10
CA VAL A 112 29.62 21.74 1.42
C VAL A 112 29.32 20.25 1.59
N SER A 113 28.35 19.91 2.45
CA SER A 113 28.04 18.53 2.82
C SER A 113 26.54 18.33 2.93
N GLU A 114 26.02 17.30 2.28
CA GLU A 114 24.62 16.84 2.39
C GLU A 114 24.60 15.34 2.68
N THR A 115 23.75 14.93 3.62
CA THR A 115 23.54 13.52 3.96
C THR A 115 22.17 13.08 3.48
N TYR A 116 22.15 11.95 2.77
CA TYR A 116 20.95 11.34 2.25
C TYR A 116 20.77 9.99 2.93
N THR A 117 19.58 9.76 3.48
CA THR A 117 19.18 8.47 4.05
C THR A 117 18.12 7.88 3.13
N ILE A 118 18.39 6.72 2.54
CA ILE A 118 17.39 5.98 1.77
C ILE A 118 16.84 4.89 2.69
N VAL A 119 15.54 4.94 2.99
CA VAL A 119 14.85 3.93 3.79
C VAL A 119 14.19 2.90 2.89
N GLU A 120 14.32 1.63 3.25
CA GLU A 120 13.63 0.53 2.59
C GLU A 120 12.27 0.32 3.27
N LEU A 121 11.19 0.63 2.56
CA LEU A 121 9.83 0.44 3.04
C LEU A 121 9.33 -0.97 2.70
N TYR A 122 8.52 -1.55 3.58
CA TYR A 122 7.81 -2.78 3.28
C TYR A 122 6.71 -2.52 2.24
N PRO A 123 6.64 -3.32 1.16
CA PRO A 123 5.58 -3.21 0.16
C PRO A 123 4.24 -3.65 0.74
N GLY A 124 3.14 -3.25 0.09
CA GLY A 124 1.78 -3.61 0.52
C GLY A 124 1.37 -2.96 1.83
N ALA A 125 1.92 -1.79 2.17
CA ALA A 125 1.47 -1.00 3.30
C ALA A 125 0.05 -0.44 3.05
N GLU A 126 -0.86 -0.68 3.98
CA GLU A 126 -2.26 -0.28 3.92
C GLU A 126 -2.72 0.25 5.28
N GLY A 127 -3.86 0.94 5.28
CA GLY A 127 -4.46 1.54 6.46
C GLY A 127 -3.91 2.93 6.80
N ASP A 128 -4.62 3.64 7.68
CA ASP A 128 -4.20 4.95 8.22
C ASP A 128 -3.94 4.94 9.74
N GLY A 129 -4.04 3.76 10.36
CA GLY A 129 -3.78 3.55 11.78
C GLY A 129 -4.95 3.94 12.67
N THR A 130 -6.08 4.40 12.12
CA THR A 130 -7.28 4.70 12.90
C THR A 130 -8.02 3.41 13.29
N LYS A 131 -8.99 3.53 14.21
CA LYS A 131 -9.86 2.41 14.57
C LYS A 131 -10.66 1.89 13.37
N ALA A 132 -11.11 2.79 12.49
CA ALA A 132 -11.89 2.43 11.31
C ALA A 132 -11.02 1.84 10.19
N ASN A 133 -9.75 2.23 10.12
CA ASN A 133 -8.83 1.75 9.11
C ASN A 133 -7.44 1.46 9.72
N PRO A 134 -7.32 0.38 10.52
CA PRO A 134 -6.06 0.03 11.15
C PRO A 134 -4.95 -0.12 10.12
N PHE A 135 -3.73 0.24 10.48
CA PHE A 135 -2.58 -0.14 9.66
C PHE A 135 -2.52 -1.65 9.54
N ASN A 136 -2.14 -2.18 8.39
CA ASN A 136 -1.57 -3.53 8.36
C ASN A 136 -0.12 -3.50 8.92
N ALA A 137 0.48 -4.68 9.14
CA ALA A 137 1.84 -4.76 9.70
C ALA A 137 2.88 -3.94 8.91
N ALA A 138 2.80 -3.93 7.57
CA ALA A 138 3.71 -3.17 6.71
C ALA A 138 3.50 -1.65 6.86
N GLY A 139 2.25 -1.18 6.93
CA GLY A 139 1.91 0.22 7.16
C GLY A 139 2.46 0.72 8.50
N ALA A 140 2.29 -0.07 9.57
CA ALA A 140 2.80 0.28 10.88
C ALA A 140 4.34 0.31 10.92
N TYR A 141 5.00 -0.65 10.27
CA TYR A 141 6.46 -0.67 10.12
C TYR A 141 6.96 0.61 9.43
N ASN A 142 6.41 0.93 8.25
CA ASN A 142 6.81 2.08 7.45
C ASN A 142 6.58 3.39 8.20
N ALA A 143 5.42 3.54 8.85
CA ALA A 143 5.10 4.72 9.63
C ALA A 143 6.08 4.94 10.81
N ALA A 144 6.42 3.87 11.53
CA ALA A 144 7.40 3.94 12.62
C ALA A 144 8.83 4.21 12.11
N LEU A 145 9.22 3.61 10.98
CA LEU A 145 10.53 3.83 10.35
C LEU A 145 10.70 5.29 9.89
N LEU A 146 9.62 5.90 9.39
CA LEU A 146 9.58 7.32 9.01
C LEU A 146 9.44 8.26 10.22
N GLY A 147 9.44 7.74 11.44
CA GLY A 147 9.51 8.51 12.68
C GLY A 147 8.17 8.86 13.32
N SER A 148 7.06 8.25 12.88
CA SER A 148 5.77 8.42 13.58
C SER A 148 5.83 7.84 14.99
N THR A 149 5.23 8.54 15.93
CA THR A 149 5.06 8.10 17.33
C THR A 149 3.59 8.03 17.75
N ALA A 150 2.67 8.01 16.78
CA ALA A 150 1.24 8.02 17.03
C ALA A 150 0.77 6.73 17.72
N GLU A 151 -0.27 6.83 18.54
CA GLU A 151 -1.05 5.67 18.98
C GLU A 151 -1.97 5.23 17.85
N VAL A 152 -1.83 3.99 17.41
CA VAL A 152 -2.49 3.47 16.20
C VAL A 152 -3.00 2.05 16.44
N TYR A 153 -4.01 1.67 15.65
CA TYR A 153 -4.44 0.30 15.51
C TYR A 153 -3.64 -0.39 14.42
N VAL A 154 -3.15 -1.59 14.71
CA VAL A 154 -2.38 -2.42 13.76
C VAL A 154 -2.99 -3.80 13.66
N ALA A 155 -3.45 -4.15 12.47
CA ALA A 155 -3.97 -5.47 12.13
C ALA A 155 -2.86 -6.36 11.54
N GLY A 156 -2.93 -7.65 11.83
CA GLY A 156 -2.05 -8.63 11.22
C GLY A 156 -2.30 -10.05 11.72
N THR A 157 -1.59 -11.00 11.12
CA THR A 157 -1.58 -12.40 11.58
C THR A 157 -0.34 -12.62 12.43
N VAL A 158 -0.48 -13.24 13.60
CA VAL A 158 0.65 -13.61 14.45
C VAL A 158 1.50 -14.67 13.74
N VAL A 159 2.76 -14.35 13.48
CA VAL A 159 3.66 -15.26 12.74
C VAL A 159 4.75 -15.87 13.61
N SER A 160 5.09 -15.20 14.71
CA SER A 160 6.05 -15.73 15.68
C SER A 160 5.79 -15.15 17.06
N ILE A 161 5.90 -15.98 18.09
CA ILE A 161 5.76 -15.57 19.50
C ILE A 161 7.10 -15.78 20.18
N SER A 162 7.71 -14.70 20.65
CA SER A 162 8.99 -14.75 21.36
C SER A 162 8.80 -15.12 22.83
N GLU A 163 7.77 -14.57 23.48
CA GLU A 163 7.45 -14.83 24.89
C GLU A 163 5.98 -14.52 25.18
N ILE A 164 5.32 -15.35 25.99
CA ILE A 164 4.13 -14.97 26.76
C ILE A 164 4.48 -15.15 28.24
N SER A 165 4.55 -14.04 28.98
CA SER A 165 4.86 -14.08 30.40
C SER A 165 3.60 -13.93 31.22
N THR A 166 3.11 -15.03 31.82
CA THR A 166 1.96 -14.98 32.75
C THR A 166 2.30 -14.28 34.07
N SER A 167 3.59 -14.21 34.43
CA SER A 167 4.06 -13.50 35.63
C SER A 167 4.03 -11.98 35.45
N PHE A 168 4.43 -11.48 34.28
CA PHE A 168 4.34 -10.05 33.95
C PHE A 168 2.98 -9.68 33.33
N GLY A 169 2.25 -10.67 32.82
CA GLY A 169 0.96 -10.53 32.16
C GLY A 169 1.05 -9.95 30.75
N ASN A 170 2.17 -10.10 30.05
CA ASN A 170 2.41 -9.51 28.74
C ASN A 170 3.05 -10.51 27.76
N ALA A 171 2.96 -10.22 26.46
CA ALA A 171 3.51 -11.02 25.39
C ALA A 171 4.38 -10.18 24.45
N THR A 172 5.37 -10.82 23.83
CA THR A 172 6.22 -10.24 22.80
C THR A 172 6.20 -11.15 21.58
N TYR A 173 5.80 -10.61 20.44
CA TYR A 173 5.50 -11.39 19.23
C TYR A 173 5.64 -10.53 17.97
N TYR A 174 5.54 -11.17 16.82
CA TYR A 174 5.54 -10.56 15.51
C TYR A 174 4.24 -10.84 14.79
N ILE A 175 3.77 -9.83 14.04
CA ILE A 175 2.63 -9.95 13.14
C ILE A 175 3.05 -9.62 11.71
N SER A 176 2.38 -10.19 10.71
CA SER A 176 2.53 -9.77 9.31
C SER A 176 1.19 -9.67 8.62
N ALA A 177 1.15 -8.95 7.49
CA ALA A 177 -0.07 -8.80 6.70
C ALA A 177 -0.45 -10.11 5.99
N ASP A 178 0.53 -10.85 5.48
CA ASP A 178 0.34 -12.06 4.66
C ASP A 178 0.39 -13.38 5.45
N GLY A 179 0.63 -13.31 6.77
CA GLY A 179 0.79 -14.48 7.62
C GLY A 179 2.12 -15.22 7.44
N THR A 180 3.12 -14.60 6.79
CA THR A 180 4.48 -15.13 6.68
C THR A 180 5.46 -14.38 7.57
N GLU A 181 6.63 -14.94 7.85
CA GLU A 181 7.69 -14.27 8.63
C GLU A 181 8.39 -13.13 7.85
N THR A 182 8.02 -12.92 6.58
CA THR A 182 8.54 -11.82 5.74
C THR A 182 7.83 -10.52 6.08
N ASN A 183 8.55 -9.40 6.13
CA ASN A 183 7.98 -8.06 6.37
C ASN A 183 7.12 -7.98 7.65
N GLN A 184 7.52 -8.72 8.69
CA GLN A 184 6.83 -8.76 9.97
C GLN A 184 7.10 -7.50 10.82
N PHE A 185 6.11 -7.13 11.64
CA PHE A 185 6.13 -6.00 12.55
C PHE A 185 6.14 -6.46 14.00
N TYR A 186 6.96 -5.82 14.84
CA TYR A 186 7.26 -6.27 16.19
C TYR A 186 6.33 -5.65 17.23
N ILE A 187 5.73 -6.49 18.07
CA ILE A 187 4.87 -6.09 19.18
C ILE A 187 5.61 -6.35 20.49
N TYR A 188 6.06 -5.29 21.15
CA TYR A 188 6.89 -5.40 22.34
C TYR A 188 6.05 -5.32 23.62
N ARG A 189 6.03 -6.40 24.42
CA ARG A 189 5.40 -6.46 25.75
C ARG A 189 3.96 -5.94 25.76
N GLY A 190 3.14 -6.44 24.84
CA GLY A 190 1.72 -6.15 24.76
C GLY A 190 0.89 -6.89 25.81
N TYR A 191 -0.21 -6.27 26.23
CA TYR A 191 -1.22 -6.90 27.09
C TYR A 191 -2.22 -7.73 26.26
N SER A 192 -2.92 -8.65 26.94
CA SER A 192 -4.03 -9.44 26.37
C SER A 192 -5.23 -8.53 26.06
N LEU A 193 -6.34 -9.12 25.60
CA LEU A 193 -7.54 -8.41 25.16
C LEU A 193 -7.96 -7.30 26.12
N ASP A 194 -8.26 -6.12 25.56
CA ASP A 194 -8.70 -4.92 26.26
C ASP A 194 -7.77 -4.46 27.40
N GLY A 195 -6.48 -4.79 27.30
CA GLY A 195 -5.46 -4.42 28.27
C GLY A 195 -5.40 -5.32 29.51
N GLN A 196 -6.06 -6.47 29.47
CA GLN A 196 -5.95 -7.48 30.52
C GLN A 196 -4.58 -8.14 30.52
N LYS A 197 -4.20 -8.73 31.65
CA LYS A 197 -2.98 -9.52 31.72
C LYS A 197 -3.18 -10.87 31.07
N PHE A 198 -2.18 -11.32 30.32
CA PHE A 198 -2.10 -12.74 29.94
C PHE A 198 -2.01 -13.62 31.19
N THR A 199 -2.90 -14.62 31.28
CA THR A 199 -2.92 -15.60 32.37
C THR A 199 -2.55 -17.01 31.93
N SER A 200 -2.59 -17.27 30.63
CA SER A 200 -2.16 -18.51 29.99
C SER A 200 -1.40 -18.23 28.69
N GLU A 201 -0.48 -19.13 28.33
CA GLU A 201 0.22 -19.12 27.04
C GLU A 201 -0.70 -19.53 25.88
N ASP A 202 -1.84 -20.17 26.16
CA ASP A 202 -2.82 -20.57 25.16
C ASP A 202 -3.73 -19.43 24.67
N GLU A 203 -3.66 -18.25 25.30
CA GLU A 203 -4.48 -17.07 24.95
C GLU A 203 -4.06 -16.40 23.62
N LEU A 204 -2.86 -16.71 23.10
CA LEU A 204 -2.36 -16.19 21.82
C LEU A 204 -1.51 -17.24 21.12
N LYS A 205 -1.74 -17.47 19.82
CA LYS A 205 -1.08 -18.52 19.03
C LYS A 205 -0.63 -17.99 17.68
N VAL A 206 0.39 -18.62 17.12
CA VAL A 206 0.78 -18.39 15.73
C VAL A 206 -0.40 -18.77 14.82
N GLY A 207 -0.71 -17.91 13.86
CA GLY A 207 -1.88 -17.99 12.98
C GLY A 207 -3.07 -17.16 13.45
N ASP A 208 -3.08 -16.63 14.68
CA ASP A 208 -4.17 -15.78 15.14
C ASP A 208 -4.19 -14.45 14.37
N LYS A 209 -5.37 -14.05 13.90
CA LYS A 209 -5.61 -12.73 13.33
C LYS A 209 -5.88 -11.75 14.46
N VAL A 210 -5.07 -10.71 14.58
CA VAL A 210 -5.13 -9.78 15.70
C VAL A 210 -5.24 -8.34 15.24
N VAL A 211 -5.81 -7.51 16.12
CA VAL A 211 -5.63 -6.07 16.05
C VAL A 211 -5.08 -5.57 17.38
N VAL A 212 -4.03 -4.76 17.31
CA VAL A 212 -3.28 -4.26 18.46
C VAL A 212 -3.33 -2.73 18.47
N LEU A 213 -3.66 -2.13 19.61
CA LEU A 213 -3.56 -0.68 19.81
C LEU A 213 -2.28 -0.35 20.57
N GLY A 214 -1.46 0.56 20.05
CA GLY A 214 -0.29 1.04 20.76
C GLY A 214 0.44 2.18 20.06
N ASN A 215 1.42 2.76 20.75
CA ASN A 215 2.26 3.82 20.20
C ASN A 215 3.35 3.24 19.31
N LEU A 216 3.45 3.76 18.09
CA LEU A 216 4.58 3.48 17.19
C LEU A 216 5.89 3.99 17.81
N THR A 217 6.97 3.25 17.59
CA THR A 217 8.32 3.68 17.97
C THR A 217 9.36 2.91 17.15
N THR A 218 10.58 3.45 17.11
CA THR A 218 11.75 2.74 16.57
C THR A 218 12.76 2.62 17.70
N TYR A 219 13.07 1.40 18.13
CA TYR A 219 14.01 1.14 19.22
C TYR A 219 15.18 0.31 18.70
N LYS A 220 16.40 0.87 18.79
CA LYS A 220 17.62 0.27 18.22
C LYS A 220 17.42 -0.15 16.76
N ASP A 221 16.87 0.77 15.96
CA ASP A 221 16.61 0.60 14.53
C ASP A 221 15.57 -0.48 14.19
N VAL A 222 14.77 -0.92 15.17
CA VAL A 222 13.63 -1.84 14.96
C VAL A 222 12.32 -1.06 15.12
N PRO A 223 11.56 -0.84 14.04
CA PRO A 223 10.19 -0.35 14.09
C PRO A 223 9.27 -1.33 14.82
N GLN A 224 8.50 -0.84 15.78
CA GLN A 224 7.67 -1.66 16.67
C GLN A 224 6.55 -0.87 17.36
N LEU A 225 5.64 -1.56 18.05
CA LEU A 225 4.85 -0.93 19.11
C LEU A 225 5.65 -0.83 20.42
N ALA A 226 5.47 0.28 21.13
CA ALA A 226 6.03 0.49 22.46
C ALA A 226 5.32 -0.39 23.53
N ASN A 227 5.97 -0.55 24.68
CA ASN A 227 5.36 -1.20 25.85
C ASN A 227 4.06 -0.47 26.26
N GLY A 228 3.06 -1.22 26.72
CA GLY A 228 1.75 -0.69 27.08
C GLY A 228 0.72 -0.80 25.96
N ASN A 229 1.10 -1.33 24.79
CA ASN A 229 0.16 -1.74 23.77
C ASN A 229 -0.76 -2.87 24.28
N LYS A 230 -1.91 -3.03 23.65
CA LYS A 230 -2.91 -4.03 24.03
C LYS A 230 -3.57 -4.64 22.82
N LEU A 231 -3.84 -5.94 22.89
CA LEU A 231 -4.73 -6.61 21.96
C LEU A 231 -6.13 -6.03 22.10
N ILE A 232 -6.76 -5.77 20.96
CA ILE A 232 -8.12 -5.28 20.87
C ILE A 232 -9.04 -6.36 20.31
N SER A 233 -8.53 -7.16 19.37
CA SER A 233 -9.21 -8.35 18.88
C SER A 233 -8.23 -9.50 18.63
N ILE A 234 -8.71 -10.73 18.81
CA ILE A 234 -8.04 -11.99 18.44
C ILE A 234 -9.09 -12.86 17.74
N ASN A 235 -8.88 -13.21 16.48
CA ASN A 235 -9.79 -14.00 15.65
C ASN A 235 -11.24 -13.49 15.65
N GLY A 236 -11.42 -12.17 15.80
CA GLY A 236 -12.74 -11.53 15.90
C GLY A 236 -13.36 -11.52 17.32
N GLU A 237 -12.71 -12.13 18.31
CA GLU A 237 -13.08 -12.00 19.73
C GLU A 237 -12.40 -10.77 20.36
N GLY A 238 -13.17 -9.93 21.07
CA GLY A 238 -12.71 -8.65 21.64
C GLY A 238 -13.53 -7.45 21.13
N GLY A 239 -13.31 -6.26 21.70
CA GLY A 239 -14.02 -5.02 21.34
C GLY A 239 -13.25 -4.13 20.34
N ASP A 240 -13.59 -4.23 19.04
CA ASP A 240 -13.17 -3.49 17.82
C ASP A 240 -11.75 -2.87 17.73
N PRO A 241 -10.91 -3.28 16.74
CA PRO A 241 -11.32 -3.28 15.33
C PRO A 241 -11.42 -4.62 14.62
N ILE A 242 -12.26 -4.55 13.59
CA ILE A 242 -12.59 -5.55 12.59
C ILE A 242 -11.46 -5.64 11.55
N VAL A 243 -11.12 -6.85 11.11
CA VAL A 243 -10.28 -7.04 9.92
C VAL A 243 -11.20 -7.02 8.71
N LEU A 244 -11.14 -5.94 7.92
CA LEU A 244 -11.88 -5.79 6.67
C LEU A 244 -10.99 -6.22 5.50
N GLU A 245 -11.57 -6.89 4.52
CA GLU A 245 -10.89 -7.31 3.29
C GLU A 245 -10.79 -6.17 2.27
N GLY A 246 -11.78 -5.27 2.24
CA GLY A 246 -11.79 -4.07 1.42
C GLY A 246 -11.60 -2.78 2.22
N GLU A 247 -11.39 -1.67 1.49
CA GLU A 247 -11.28 -0.32 2.07
C GLU A 247 -12.54 0.53 1.84
N GLY A 248 -13.54 -0.02 1.14
CA GLY A 248 -14.75 0.71 0.78
C GLY A 248 -14.55 1.76 -0.32
N THR A 249 -13.38 1.76 -0.97
CA THR A 249 -13.09 2.63 -2.12
C THR A 249 -13.58 1.98 -3.42
N GLU A 250 -13.67 2.75 -4.50
CA GLU A 250 -14.07 2.19 -5.79
C GLU A 250 -13.08 1.15 -6.34
N ALA A 251 -11.79 1.33 -6.04
CA ALA A 251 -10.72 0.44 -6.47
C ALA A 251 -10.60 -0.80 -5.56
N ASN A 252 -10.92 -0.65 -4.27
CA ASN A 252 -10.93 -1.72 -3.29
C ASN A 252 -12.21 -1.66 -2.43
N PRO A 253 -13.36 -2.11 -2.98
CA PRO A 253 -14.64 -2.03 -2.29
C PRO A 253 -14.70 -2.99 -1.11
N PHE A 254 -15.51 -2.66 -0.10
CA PHE A 254 -15.83 -3.60 0.98
C PHE A 254 -16.52 -4.85 0.42
N THR A 255 -16.30 -5.99 1.05
CA THR A 255 -17.02 -7.23 0.74
C THR A 255 -18.34 -7.32 1.52
N VAL A 256 -19.15 -8.33 1.20
CA VAL A 256 -20.32 -8.68 2.02
C VAL A 256 -19.90 -9.06 3.45
N ALA A 257 -18.75 -9.74 3.62
CA ALA A 257 -18.23 -10.11 4.92
C ALA A 257 -17.82 -8.88 5.74
N ASP A 258 -17.24 -7.87 5.09
CA ASP A 258 -16.87 -6.60 5.72
C ASP A 258 -18.09 -5.88 6.30
N VAL A 259 -19.18 -5.79 5.53
CA VAL A 259 -20.43 -5.17 6.01
C VAL A 259 -21.00 -5.92 7.22
N ILE A 260 -20.95 -7.25 7.23
CA ILE A 260 -21.37 -8.06 8.37
C ILE A 260 -20.50 -7.78 9.58
N ALA A 261 -19.19 -7.72 9.38
CA ALA A 261 -18.22 -7.53 10.44
C ALA A 261 -18.28 -6.11 11.05
N ILE A 262 -18.54 -5.08 10.23
CA ILE A 262 -18.79 -3.68 10.68
C ILE A 262 -19.97 -3.60 11.64
N ASN A 263 -20.98 -4.46 11.47
CA ASN A 263 -22.12 -4.62 12.38
C ASN A 263 -22.66 -3.31 13.00
N PRO A 264 -23.15 -2.36 12.18
CA PRO A 264 -23.57 -1.04 12.66
C PRO A 264 -24.69 -1.16 13.70
N SER A 265 -24.75 -0.22 14.64
CA SER A 265 -25.76 -0.21 15.71
C SER A 265 -27.05 0.55 15.37
N SER A 266 -27.01 1.43 14.37
CA SER A 266 -28.11 2.35 14.02
C SER A 266 -28.58 2.18 12.57
N THR A 267 -29.85 2.52 12.31
CA THR A 267 -30.48 2.51 10.98
C THR A 267 -30.24 3.78 10.17
N THR A 268 -29.63 4.80 10.78
CA THR A 268 -29.49 6.16 10.20
C THR A 268 -28.10 6.77 10.34
N SER A 269 -27.19 6.12 11.08
CA SER A 269 -25.85 6.62 11.35
C SER A 269 -24.90 5.47 11.66
N ASN A 270 -23.63 5.67 11.37
CA ASN A 270 -22.53 4.82 11.80
C ASN A 270 -21.35 5.75 12.11
N THR A 271 -20.87 5.75 13.35
CA THR A 271 -19.82 6.68 13.78
C THR A 271 -18.45 6.31 13.25
N ASP A 272 -18.20 5.01 13.08
CA ASP A 272 -16.93 4.49 12.59
C ASP A 272 -16.88 4.52 11.06
N TYR A 273 -18.04 4.40 10.39
CA TYR A 273 -18.18 4.49 8.92
C TYR A 273 -19.29 5.48 8.52
N PRO A 274 -19.08 6.80 8.70
CA PRO A 274 -20.14 7.81 8.54
C PRO A 274 -20.51 8.10 7.09
N GLU A 275 -19.58 7.88 6.17
CA GLU A 275 -19.74 8.18 4.75
C GLU A 275 -20.41 7.03 3.97
N LYS A 276 -20.48 7.19 2.64
CA LYS A 276 -20.84 6.10 1.74
C LYS A 276 -19.58 5.42 1.21
N TYR A 277 -19.69 4.11 1.04
CA TYR A 277 -18.60 3.25 0.61
C TYR A 277 -19.07 2.38 -0.55
N TRP A 278 -18.13 1.93 -1.38
CA TRP A 278 -18.38 0.91 -2.38
C TRP A 278 -18.36 -0.46 -1.71
N ILE A 279 -19.37 -1.28 -2.00
CA ILE A 279 -19.49 -2.64 -1.50
C ILE A 279 -19.72 -3.58 -2.68
N ASN A 280 -18.91 -4.63 -2.80
CA ASN A 280 -19.03 -5.64 -3.84
C ASN A 280 -19.67 -6.93 -3.31
N GLY A 281 -20.48 -7.58 -4.15
CA GLY A 281 -21.09 -8.87 -3.85
C GLY A 281 -21.94 -9.40 -5.01
N TYR A 282 -22.49 -10.58 -4.85
CA TYR A 282 -23.37 -11.21 -5.83
C TYR A 282 -24.83 -11.04 -5.44
N ILE A 283 -25.69 -10.73 -6.41
CA ILE A 283 -27.14 -10.67 -6.22
C ILE A 283 -27.67 -12.07 -6.01
N VAL A 284 -28.00 -12.45 -4.78
CA VAL A 284 -28.42 -13.84 -4.47
C VAL A 284 -29.91 -13.96 -4.17
N GLY A 285 -30.63 -12.85 -4.08
CA GLY A 285 -32.05 -12.86 -3.82
C GLY A 285 -32.63 -11.49 -3.50
N TYR A 286 -33.83 -11.51 -2.94
CA TYR A 286 -34.55 -10.32 -2.47
C TYR A 286 -35.17 -10.58 -1.09
N SER A 287 -35.61 -9.53 -0.40
CA SER A 287 -36.46 -9.69 0.79
C SER A 287 -37.90 -9.37 0.44
N SER A 288 -38.80 -10.32 0.72
CA SER A 288 -40.22 -10.20 0.40
C SER A 288 -40.86 -8.95 1.02
N SER A 289 -41.80 -8.34 0.29
CA SER A 289 -42.54 -7.16 0.72
C SER A 289 -43.64 -7.44 1.74
N ALA A 290 -43.91 -8.73 2.05
CA ALA A 290 -44.95 -9.15 2.99
C ALA A 290 -44.66 -8.81 4.47
N SER A 291 -43.43 -8.39 4.79
CA SER A 291 -42.99 -8.13 6.17
C SER A 291 -42.03 -6.96 6.25
N ASN A 292 -42.03 -6.27 7.39
CA ASN A 292 -41.00 -5.28 7.74
C ASN A 292 -39.72 -5.94 8.31
N ALA A 293 -39.68 -7.28 8.40
CA ALA A 293 -38.52 -8.06 8.81
C ALA A 293 -37.85 -8.71 7.58
N LEU A 294 -36.57 -9.03 7.71
CA LEU A 294 -35.81 -9.72 6.68
C LEU A 294 -36.47 -11.07 6.39
N THR A 295 -37.01 -11.22 5.20
CA THR A 295 -37.71 -12.43 4.74
C THR A 295 -37.05 -12.84 3.43
N PRO A 296 -35.88 -13.48 3.49
CA PRO A 296 -35.04 -13.70 2.32
C PRO A 296 -35.66 -14.74 1.39
N VAL A 297 -35.61 -14.46 0.09
CA VAL A 297 -35.98 -15.38 -0.97
C VAL A 297 -34.81 -15.48 -1.95
N PHE A 298 -34.19 -16.66 -2.03
CA PHE A 298 -32.98 -16.91 -2.83
C PHE A 298 -33.33 -17.45 -4.23
N ASN A 299 -34.21 -16.74 -4.93
CA ASN A 299 -34.56 -16.94 -6.32
C ASN A 299 -35.10 -15.62 -6.89
N ALA A 300 -35.47 -15.61 -8.17
CA ALA A 300 -36.14 -14.47 -8.81
C ALA A 300 -37.58 -14.81 -9.26
N ASP A 301 -38.02 -16.06 -9.05
CA ASP A 301 -39.34 -16.52 -9.46
C ASP A 301 -40.40 -15.82 -8.62
N GLU A 302 -41.38 -15.19 -9.29
CA GLU A 302 -42.48 -14.47 -8.63
C GLU A 302 -42.00 -13.41 -7.61
N ALA A 303 -40.84 -12.80 -7.86
CA ALA A 303 -40.30 -11.78 -6.98
C ALA A 303 -41.32 -10.65 -6.73
N ASP A 304 -41.59 -10.37 -5.45
CA ASP A 304 -42.68 -9.50 -4.98
C ASP A 304 -42.18 -8.16 -4.42
N SER A 305 -40.89 -7.88 -4.59
CA SER A 305 -40.21 -6.73 -3.98
C SER A 305 -39.29 -6.05 -4.98
N GLN A 306 -39.54 -4.78 -5.23
CA GLN A 306 -38.64 -3.92 -6.00
C GLN A 306 -37.64 -3.19 -5.10
N THR A 307 -37.87 -3.15 -3.78
CA THR A 307 -37.18 -2.21 -2.90
C THR A 307 -35.99 -2.80 -2.17
N ASN A 308 -35.85 -4.14 -2.17
CA ASN A 308 -34.90 -4.85 -1.32
C ASN A 308 -34.16 -5.90 -2.16
N LEU A 309 -32.83 -5.85 -2.13
CA LEU A 309 -31.96 -6.87 -2.71
C LEU A 309 -31.19 -7.58 -1.58
N ILE A 310 -30.67 -8.77 -1.86
CA ILE A 310 -29.75 -9.47 -0.96
C ILE A 310 -28.46 -9.74 -1.72
N LEU A 311 -27.34 -9.32 -1.12
CA LEU A 311 -26.00 -9.63 -1.63
C LEU A 311 -25.35 -10.73 -0.82
N GLY A 312 -24.68 -11.66 -1.49
CA GLY A 312 -23.89 -12.74 -0.89
C GLY A 312 -22.45 -12.76 -1.42
N PRO A 313 -21.54 -13.51 -0.78
CA PRO A 313 -20.13 -13.60 -1.17
C PRO A 313 -19.91 -14.42 -2.45
N THR A 314 -20.86 -15.30 -2.81
CA THR A 314 -20.81 -16.14 -4.01
C THR A 314 -22.17 -16.08 -4.73
N PRO A 315 -22.23 -16.33 -6.05
CA PRO A 315 -23.47 -16.25 -6.84
C PRO A 315 -24.57 -17.21 -6.40
N ASP A 316 -24.20 -18.29 -5.71
CA ASP A 316 -25.09 -19.37 -5.26
C ASP A 316 -25.31 -19.37 -3.74
N CYS A 317 -24.87 -18.34 -3.01
CA CYS A 317 -25.00 -18.27 -1.56
C CYS A 317 -26.48 -18.24 -1.14
N LYS A 318 -26.87 -19.18 -0.27
CA LYS A 318 -28.23 -19.30 0.31
C LYS A 318 -28.25 -19.20 1.83
N ASP A 319 -27.08 -19.00 2.44
CA ASP A 319 -26.98 -18.81 3.87
C ASP A 319 -27.15 -17.33 4.19
N ILE A 320 -28.31 -16.98 4.77
CA ILE A 320 -28.62 -15.59 5.11
C ILE A 320 -27.63 -14.99 6.12
N THR A 321 -26.94 -15.81 6.92
CA THR A 321 -25.94 -15.32 7.88
C THR A 321 -24.66 -14.81 7.20
N LEU A 322 -24.46 -15.17 5.93
CA LEU A 322 -23.36 -14.70 5.09
C LEU A 322 -23.78 -13.62 4.11
N CYS A 323 -25.03 -13.15 4.17
CA CYS A 323 -25.59 -12.20 3.22
C CYS A 323 -25.97 -10.87 3.88
N VAL A 324 -26.08 -9.81 3.07
CA VAL A 324 -26.52 -8.49 3.53
C VAL A 324 -27.69 -7.96 2.70
N PRO A 325 -28.74 -7.40 3.33
CA PRO A 325 -29.81 -6.73 2.60
C PRO A 325 -29.38 -5.34 2.12
N VAL A 326 -29.86 -4.96 0.95
CA VAL A 326 -29.57 -3.69 0.29
C VAL A 326 -30.87 -2.97 -0.02
N GLN A 327 -30.96 -1.72 0.43
CA GLN A 327 -32.08 -0.85 0.11
C GLN A 327 -31.93 -0.32 -1.31
N LEU A 328 -32.97 -0.42 -2.14
CA LEU A 328 -33.03 0.14 -3.48
C LEU A 328 -33.93 1.40 -3.50
N PRO A 329 -33.36 2.62 -3.48
CA PRO A 329 -34.14 3.85 -3.58
C PRO A 329 -34.88 3.96 -4.90
N ALA A 330 -36.01 4.68 -4.89
CA ALA A 330 -36.79 4.87 -6.11
C ALA A 330 -35.98 5.56 -7.21
N GLY A 331 -36.18 5.15 -8.46
CA GLY A 331 -35.44 5.63 -9.62
C GLY A 331 -34.62 4.53 -10.27
N LYS A 332 -33.58 4.93 -11.01
CA LYS A 332 -32.78 4.05 -11.87
C LYS A 332 -32.25 2.81 -11.14
N ILE A 333 -31.66 2.99 -9.96
CA ILE A 333 -31.07 1.90 -9.16
C ILE A 333 -32.09 0.81 -8.86
N ARG A 334 -33.28 1.20 -8.40
CA ARG A 334 -34.39 0.24 -8.21
C ARG A 334 -34.77 -0.43 -9.51
N THR A 335 -35.08 0.35 -10.54
CA THR A 335 -35.59 -0.19 -11.81
C THR A 335 -34.61 -1.15 -12.48
N GLU A 336 -33.30 -0.96 -12.35
CA GLU A 336 -32.29 -1.80 -13.03
C GLU A 336 -31.78 -2.98 -12.20
N LEU A 337 -31.81 -2.92 -10.86
CA LEU A 337 -31.25 -3.96 -10.01
C LEU A 337 -32.27 -4.92 -9.39
N ASN A 338 -33.54 -4.53 -9.29
CA ASN A 338 -34.52 -5.36 -8.60
C ASN A 338 -34.83 -6.66 -9.37
N LEU A 339 -35.02 -7.77 -8.65
CA LEU A 339 -35.26 -9.09 -9.25
C LEU A 339 -36.68 -9.26 -9.80
N GLN A 340 -37.65 -8.44 -9.38
CA GLN A 340 -39.01 -8.48 -9.94
C GLN A 340 -39.03 -8.03 -11.41
N ASP A 341 -38.33 -6.95 -11.74
CA ASP A 341 -38.24 -6.44 -13.11
C ASP A 341 -37.06 -7.05 -13.88
N ASN A 342 -36.01 -7.50 -13.17
CA ASN A 342 -34.76 -8.01 -13.77
C ASN A 342 -34.38 -9.40 -13.21
N PRO A 343 -35.19 -10.45 -13.46
CA PRO A 343 -34.95 -11.77 -12.88
C PRO A 343 -33.61 -12.42 -13.30
N THR A 344 -33.07 -12.03 -14.46
CA THR A 344 -31.78 -12.50 -14.97
C THR A 344 -30.58 -11.98 -14.19
N ARG A 345 -30.77 -11.00 -13.29
CA ARG A 345 -29.71 -10.47 -12.43
C ARG A 345 -29.34 -11.39 -11.27
N LEU A 346 -30.14 -12.43 -11.00
CA LEU A 346 -29.81 -13.43 -9.98
C LEU A 346 -28.47 -14.11 -10.32
N GLY A 347 -27.54 -14.09 -9.37
CA GLY A 347 -26.18 -14.57 -9.50
C GLY A 347 -25.20 -13.57 -10.11
N GLN A 348 -25.64 -12.37 -10.50
CA GLN A 348 -24.74 -11.36 -11.07
C GLN A 348 -23.94 -10.63 -9.99
N GLU A 349 -22.67 -10.39 -10.25
CA GLU A 349 -21.81 -9.54 -9.41
C GLU A 349 -22.16 -8.06 -9.61
N VAL A 350 -22.27 -7.33 -8.49
CA VAL A 350 -22.59 -5.92 -8.45
C VAL A 350 -21.80 -5.23 -7.35
N SER A 351 -21.29 -4.04 -7.66
CA SER A 351 -20.81 -3.09 -6.67
C SER A 351 -21.85 -2.01 -6.43
N VAL A 352 -22.20 -1.73 -5.18
CA VAL A 352 -23.17 -0.69 -4.79
C VAL A 352 -22.48 0.37 -3.94
N TYR A 353 -22.87 1.65 -4.11
CA TYR A 353 -22.32 2.76 -3.34
C TYR A 353 -23.35 3.29 -2.33
N GLY A 354 -23.15 3.03 -1.03
CA GLY A 354 -24.14 3.30 0.01
C GLY A 354 -23.58 3.38 1.43
N ASN A 355 -24.44 3.68 2.40
CA ASN A 355 -24.09 3.72 3.82
C ASN A 355 -24.27 2.34 4.48
N ILE A 356 -23.38 1.99 5.41
CA ILE A 356 -23.43 0.74 6.18
C ILE A 356 -24.19 0.97 7.49
N TYR A 357 -25.48 0.62 7.50
CA TYR A 357 -26.42 0.82 8.61
C TYR A 357 -27.18 -0.48 8.94
N LYS A 358 -27.92 -0.51 10.05
CA LYS A 358 -28.92 -1.56 10.26
C LYS A 358 -30.02 -1.48 9.20
N TYR A 359 -30.29 -2.60 8.57
CA TYR A 359 -31.43 -2.78 7.69
C TYR A 359 -32.08 -4.13 7.97
N PHE A 360 -33.38 -4.13 8.28
CA PHE A 360 -34.08 -5.30 8.83
C PHE A 360 -33.43 -5.88 10.10
N SER A 361 -32.89 -4.99 10.96
CA SER A 361 -32.18 -5.34 12.21
C SER A 361 -30.87 -6.12 12.04
N VAL A 362 -30.43 -6.38 10.81
CA VAL A 362 -29.12 -6.95 10.49
C VAL A 362 -28.21 -5.88 9.87
N PRO A 363 -26.88 -6.09 9.83
CA PRO A 363 -25.99 -5.24 9.03
C PRO A 363 -26.45 -5.20 7.57
N GLY A 364 -26.51 -4.02 6.96
CA GLY A 364 -26.99 -3.88 5.60
C GLY A 364 -26.59 -2.55 4.96
N ILE A 365 -26.98 -2.37 3.71
CA ILE A 365 -26.59 -1.24 2.89
C ILE A 365 -27.83 -0.37 2.64
N ARG A 366 -27.74 0.90 3.02
CA ARG A 366 -28.83 1.88 2.89
C ARG A 366 -28.40 3.08 2.08
N ASN A 367 -29.38 3.90 1.68
CA ASN A 367 -29.15 5.15 0.95
C ASN A 367 -28.26 4.97 -0.30
N VAL A 368 -28.41 3.84 -1.00
CA VAL A 368 -27.62 3.53 -2.19
C VAL A 368 -27.81 4.63 -3.23
N SER A 369 -26.72 5.22 -3.70
CA SER A 369 -26.77 6.32 -4.67
C SER A 369 -26.07 6.03 -5.99
N ASP A 370 -25.31 4.93 -6.06
CA ASP A 370 -24.69 4.49 -7.31
C ASP A 370 -24.51 2.97 -7.31
N TYR A 371 -24.25 2.39 -8.48
CA TYR A 371 -23.90 0.98 -8.64
C TYR A 371 -23.12 0.74 -9.93
N LYS A 372 -22.43 -0.39 -9.97
CA LYS A 372 -21.76 -0.93 -11.14
C LYS A 372 -22.06 -2.42 -11.23
N LEU A 373 -22.56 -2.85 -12.37
CA LEU A 373 -22.68 -4.27 -12.66
C LEU A 373 -21.33 -4.74 -13.21
N ALA A 374 -20.89 -5.94 -12.79
CA ALA A 374 -19.81 -6.60 -13.50
C ALA A 374 -20.23 -6.76 -14.97
N ALA A 375 -19.30 -6.49 -15.89
CA ALA A 375 -19.57 -6.59 -17.31
C ALA A 375 -20.14 -7.98 -17.62
N ASP A 376 -21.31 -8.01 -18.27
CA ASP A 376 -21.89 -9.25 -18.78
C ASP A 376 -20.81 -9.89 -19.68
N GLY A 377 -20.30 -11.05 -19.31
CA GLY A 377 -19.30 -11.74 -20.11
C GLY A 377 -19.83 -11.91 -21.53
N ILE A 378 -19.11 -11.40 -22.53
CA ILE A 378 -19.44 -11.33 -23.97
C ILE A 378 -20.74 -12.08 -24.33
N ASP A 379 -21.87 -11.36 -24.26
CA ASP A 379 -23.17 -11.84 -24.69
C ASP A 379 -23.19 -11.95 -26.22
N ALA A 380 -22.69 -13.07 -26.72
CA ALA A 380 -22.70 -13.48 -28.13
C ALA A 380 -21.74 -12.74 -29.09
N VAL A 381 -21.16 -13.52 -30.00
CA VAL A 381 -20.53 -13.02 -31.22
C VAL A 381 -21.65 -12.77 -32.22
N GLU A 382 -21.97 -11.50 -32.50
CA GLU A 382 -22.88 -11.17 -33.61
C GLU A 382 -22.25 -11.64 -34.93
N ILE A 383 -22.91 -12.59 -35.60
CA ILE A 383 -22.55 -13.01 -36.95
C ILE A 383 -23.33 -12.12 -37.91
N ASP A 384 -22.64 -11.17 -38.54
CA ASP A 384 -23.20 -10.46 -39.69
C ASP A 384 -23.27 -11.41 -40.89
N GLU A 385 -24.42 -12.05 -41.09
CA GLU A 385 -24.68 -12.90 -42.26
C GLU A 385 -24.51 -12.16 -43.60
N ASN A 386 -24.53 -10.82 -43.60
CA ASN A 386 -24.36 -9.98 -44.77
C ASN A 386 -22.95 -9.36 -44.88
N ALA A 387 -21.98 -9.82 -44.08
CA ALA A 387 -20.61 -9.33 -44.15
C ALA A 387 -20.06 -9.40 -45.60
N PRO A 388 -19.09 -8.55 -45.97
CA PRO A 388 -18.47 -8.63 -47.29
C PRO A 388 -17.92 -10.03 -47.58
N VAL A 389 -18.15 -10.52 -48.81
CA VAL A 389 -17.68 -11.83 -49.22
C VAL A 389 -16.15 -11.83 -49.32
N GLU A 390 -15.51 -12.78 -48.65
CA GLU A 390 -14.07 -13.00 -48.71
C GLU A 390 -13.77 -14.31 -49.46
N TYR A 391 -12.73 -14.31 -50.28
CA TYR A 391 -12.26 -15.51 -50.98
C TYR A 391 -10.89 -15.93 -50.48
N PHE A 392 -10.69 -17.23 -50.33
CA PHE A 392 -9.44 -17.85 -49.94
C PHE A 392 -9.06 -18.92 -50.95
N ASN A 393 -7.78 -19.03 -51.28
CA ASN A 393 -7.29 -20.17 -52.05
C ASN A 393 -7.31 -21.45 -51.19
N LEU A 394 -7.04 -22.61 -51.79
CA LEU A 394 -7.05 -23.90 -51.08
C LEU A 394 -5.96 -24.04 -50.01
N GLN A 395 -5.05 -23.08 -49.90
CA GLN A 395 -4.00 -23.00 -48.87
C GLN A 395 -4.40 -22.06 -47.72
N GLY A 396 -5.62 -21.49 -47.75
CA GLY A 396 -6.14 -20.60 -46.71
C GLY A 396 -5.66 -19.16 -46.82
N VAL A 397 -5.10 -18.74 -47.95
CA VAL A 397 -4.65 -17.36 -48.18
C VAL A 397 -5.77 -16.54 -48.81
N ARG A 398 -6.07 -15.36 -48.24
CA ARG A 398 -7.08 -14.42 -48.74
C ARG A 398 -6.72 -13.88 -50.13
N VAL A 399 -7.72 -13.75 -51.00
CA VAL A 399 -7.61 -13.34 -52.41
C VAL A 399 -8.59 -12.20 -52.69
N GLU A 400 -8.08 -10.97 -52.80
CA GLU A 400 -8.89 -9.76 -52.99
C GLU A 400 -9.59 -9.70 -54.38
N ASN A 401 -8.97 -10.27 -55.42
CA ASN A 401 -9.50 -10.26 -56.79
C ASN A 401 -9.37 -11.66 -57.42
N PRO A 402 -10.25 -12.61 -57.08
CA PRO A 402 -10.13 -13.98 -57.60
C PRO A 402 -10.44 -14.02 -59.09
N ALA A 403 -9.49 -14.55 -59.85
CA ALA A 403 -9.64 -14.94 -61.26
C ALA A 403 -10.45 -16.24 -61.37
N ASN A 404 -10.70 -16.73 -62.58
CA ASN A 404 -11.48 -17.95 -62.75
C ASN A 404 -10.76 -19.16 -62.13
N GLY A 405 -11.44 -19.90 -61.26
CA GLY A 405 -10.80 -20.95 -60.47
C GLY A 405 -11.58 -21.40 -59.25
N LEU A 406 -10.99 -22.32 -58.48
CA LEU A 406 -11.62 -22.95 -57.31
C LEU A 406 -11.18 -22.26 -56.01
N TYR A 407 -12.15 -21.80 -55.21
CA TYR A 407 -11.92 -21.03 -53.99
C TYR A 407 -12.79 -21.51 -52.83
N ILE A 408 -12.38 -21.13 -51.62
CA ILE A 408 -13.22 -21.13 -50.43
C ILE A 408 -13.79 -19.72 -50.27
N MET A 409 -15.11 -19.58 -50.29
CA MET A 409 -15.81 -18.32 -50.08
C MET A 409 -16.35 -18.30 -48.64
N ARG A 410 -16.07 -17.22 -47.92
CA ARG A 410 -16.60 -16.96 -46.59
C ARG A 410 -17.52 -15.72 -46.62
N GLN A 411 -18.68 -15.85 -45.98
CA GLN A 411 -19.56 -14.72 -45.69
C GLN A 411 -20.19 -14.92 -44.31
N GLY A 412 -19.90 -14.04 -43.35
CA GLY A 412 -20.23 -14.28 -41.95
C GLY A 412 -19.57 -15.57 -41.43
N ASP A 413 -20.38 -16.51 -40.96
CA ASP A 413 -19.99 -17.85 -40.52
C ASP A 413 -20.12 -18.93 -41.62
N LYS A 414 -20.71 -18.59 -42.77
CA LYS A 414 -20.91 -19.52 -43.89
C LYS A 414 -19.62 -19.66 -44.69
N VAL A 415 -19.18 -20.89 -44.86
CA VAL A 415 -18.00 -21.25 -45.66
C VAL A 415 -18.41 -22.27 -46.72
N VAL A 416 -18.21 -21.92 -48.00
CA VAL A 416 -18.55 -22.80 -49.13
C VAL A 416 -17.44 -22.83 -50.17
N LYS A 417 -17.29 -24.00 -50.82
CA LYS A 417 -16.37 -24.18 -51.94
C LYS A 417 -17.07 -23.73 -53.22
N VAL A 418 -16.47 -22.80 -53.96
CA VAL A 418 -17.07 -22.19 -55.16
C VAL A 418 -16.09 -22.21 -56.33
N ILE A 419 -16.64 -22.24 -57.55
CA ILE A 419 -15.89 -21.99 -58.79
C ILE A 419 -16.31 -20.61 -59.27
N LYS A 420 -15.35 -19.71 -59.40
CA LYS A 420 -15.57 -18.36 -59.95
C LYS A 420 -15.24 -18.33 -61.43
#